data_AF-A0A842Q254-F1
#
_entry.id   AF-A0A842Q254-F1
#
_cell.length_a   1.000
_cell.length_b   1.000
_cell.length_c   1.000
_cell.angle_alpha   90.00
_cell.angle_beta   90.00
_cell.angle_gamma   90.00
#
_symmetry.space_group_name_H-M   'P 1'
#
loop_
_entity.id
_entity.type
_entity.pdbx_description
1 polymer ?
#
loop_
_entity_poly.entity_id
_entity_poly.type
_entity_poly.pdbx_seq_one_letter_code
_entity_poly.pdbx_strand_id
1 'polypeptide(L)'
;MEKIKWFTKEVDPHVLYNDMEQLFTQCGWPFVIAENKVIPNGLFWSLLVGIVMQRSIEYSATPMQDQCSNDINKATSYGGYNYETNMFILGLMALSWLKGNIKKKTENGHCRNPIHKTTENKPARCSIGSKFHKVLYDDYQSLLEDFVSIVKDSTPIPITSSKENGEGNG
;
A
#
# COMPACT_ATOMS: atom_id res chain seq x y z
N MET A 1 -2.00 30.17 -8.85
CA MET A 1 -1.07 29.27 -8.15
C MET A 1 -1.35 27.87 -8.66
N GLU A 2 -0.41 27.26 -9.38
CA GLU A 2 -0.60 25.89 -9.86
C GLU A 2 -0.72 24.96 -8.65
N LYS A 3 -1.69 24.04 -8.69
CA LYS A 3 -1.90 23.10 -7.58
C LYS A 3 -0.68 22.17 -7.55
N ILE A 4 0.08 22.17 -6.46
CA ILE A 4 1.17 21.20 -6.26
C ILE A 4 0.56 19.81 -6.40
N LYS A 5 0.99 19.07 -7.43
CA LYS A 5 0.58 17.68 -7.65
C LYS A 5 1.72 16.80 -7.20
N TRP A 6 1.38 15.76 -6.44
CA TRP A 6 2.31 14.70 -6.03
C TRP A 6 2.32 13.53 -7.00
N PHE A 7 1.26 13.38 -7.81
CA PHE A 7 1.13 12.31 -8.80
C PHE A 7 0.78 12.88 -10.18
N THR A 8 1.44 12.37 -11.22
CA THR A 8 1.27 12.81 -12.63
C THR A 8 0.13 12.08 -13.34
N LYS A 9 -0.24 10.90 -12.86
CA LYS A 9 -1.31 10.07 -13.39
C LYS A 9 -2.04 9.33 -12.28
N GLU A 10 -3.23 8.85 -12.62
CA GLU A 10 -4.00 7.98 -11.72
C GLU A 10 -3.24 6.68 -11.46
N VAL A 11 -3.23 6.25 -10.19
CA VAL A 11 -2.62 4.99 -9.79
C VAL A 11 -3.58 3.86 -10.12
N ASP A 12 -3.12 2.87 -10.89
CA ASP A 12 -3.94 1.72 -11.30
C ASP A 12 -3.76 0.53 -10.32
N PRO A 13 -4.79 0.19 -9.52
CA PRO A 13 -4.73 -0.93 -8.58
C PRO A 13 -4.49 -2.29 -9.26
N HIS A 14 -4.87 -2.47 -10.53
CA HIS A 14 -4.66 -3.72 -11.25
C HIS A 14 -3.19 -3.94 -11.60
N VAL A 15 -2.46 -2.89 -11.95
CA VAL A 15 -1.00 -2.96 -12.16
C VAL A 15 -0.31 -3.35 -10.86
N LEU A 16 -0.64 -2.67 -9.76
CA LEU A 16 -0.07 -2.94 -8.45
C LEU A 16 -0.38 -4.36 -7.92
N TYR A 17 -1.61 -4.84 -8.19
CA TYR A 17 -1.99 -6.22 -7.93
C TYR A 17 -1.10 -7.22 -8.68
N ASN A 18 -0.91 -7.00 -9.98
CA ASN A 18 -0.13 -7.88 -10.85
C ASN A 18 1.34 -7.90 -10.45
N ASP A 19 1.92 -6.75 -10.06
CA ASP A 19 3.28 -6.68 -9.56
C ASP A 19 3.50 -7.58 -8.34
N MET A 20 2.57 -7.54 -7.38
CA MET A 20 2.62 -8.42 -6.20
C MET A 20 2.47 -9.89 -6.59
N GLU A 21 1.51 -10.26 -7.46
CA GLU A 21 1.33 -11.65 -7.91
C GLU A 21 2.57 -12.19 -8.64
N GLN A 22 3.21 -11.37 -9.48
CA GLN A 22 4.45 -11.72 -10.15
C GLN A 22 5.58 -11.93 -9.14
N LEU A 23 5.70 -11.06 -8.14
CA LEU A 23 6.69 -11.20 -7.07
C LEU A 23 6.51 -12.50 -6.29
N PHE A 24 5.28 -12.84 -5.89
CA PHE A 24 4.99 -14.12 -5.23
C PHE A 24 5.32 -15.33 -6.12
N THR A 25 5.07 -15.22 -7.42
CA THR A 25 5.35 -16.29 -8.39
C THR A 25 6.85 -16.49 -8.60
N GLN A 26 7.62 -15.39 -8.67
CA GLN A 26 9.06 -15.42 -8.91
C GLN A 26 9.86 -15.81 -7.66
N CYS A 27 9.47 -15.29 -6.49
CA CYS A 27 10.26 -15.42 -5.27
C CYS A 27 9.67 -16.39 -4.24
N GLY A 28 8.41 -16.79 -4.40
CA GLY A 28 7.67 -17.53 -3.39
C GLY A 28 7.19 -16.64 -2.24
N TRP A 29 7.07 -17.24 -1.05
CA TRP A 29 6.55 -16.55 0.13
C TRP A 29 7.56 -15.55 0.71
N PRO A 30 7.10 -14.42 1.31
CA PRO A 30 7.95 -13.42 1.96
C PRO A 30 8.70 -13.96 3.18
N PHE A 31 8.28 -15.10 3.69
CA PHE A 31 8.86 -15.78 4.84
C PHE A 31 8.89 -17.29 4.61
N VAL A 32 9.89 -17.94 5.20
CA VAL A 32 10.01 -19.39 5.28
C VAL A 32 9.99 -19.80 6.75
N ILE A 33 9.32 -20.91 7.06
CA ILE A 33 9.32 -21.49 8.41
C ILE A 33 10.33 -22.64 8.42
N ALA A 34 11.36 -22.55 9.26
CA ALA A 34 12.37 -23.59 9.44
C ALA A 34 12.65 -23.77 10.93
N GLU A 35 12.52 -24.99 11.46
CA GLU A 35 12.88 -25.33 12.85
C GLU A 35 12.33 -24.35 13.90
N ASN A 36 11.05 -23.98 13.77
CA ASN A 36 10.35 -23.00 14.62
C ASN A 36 10.83 -21.54 14.50
N LYS A 37 11.64 -21.21 13.49
CA LYS A 37 12.06 -19.84 13.17
C LYS A 37 11.33 -19.35 11.92
N VAL A 38 10.95 -18.07 11.94
CA VAL A 38 10.48 -17.35 10.75
C VAL A 38 11.67 -16.64 10.14
N ILE A 39 12.05 -17.05 8.92
CA ILE A 39 13.18 -16.50 8.20
C ILE A 39 12.64 -15.63 7.06
N PRO A 40 13.01 -14.33 6.97
CA PRO A 40 12.59 -13.49 5.86
C PRO A 40 13.22 -13.96 4.56
N ASN A 41 12.42 -13.98 3.49
CA ASN A 41 12.90 -14.19 2.14
C ASN A 41 13.55 -12.90 1.63
N GLY A 42 14.86 -12.75 1.84
CA GLY A 42 15.58 -11.53 1.48
C GLY A 42 15.43 -11.12 0.01
N LEU A 43 15.33 -12.10 -0.90
CA LEU A 43 15.11 -11.83 -2.32
C LEU A 43 13.73 -11.21 -2.58
N PHE A 44 12.67 -11.75 -1.97
CA PHE A 44 11.32 -11.19 -2.05
C PHE A 44 11.31 -9.71 -1.62
N TRP A 45 11.88 -9.42 -0.44
CA TRP A 45 11.87 -8.07 0.11
C TRP A 45 12.73 -7.10 -0.71
N SER A 46 13.87 -7.54 -1.23
CA SER A 46 14.73 -6.71 -2.08
C SER A 46 14.04 -6.33 -3.39
N LEU A 47 13.36 -7.28 -4.03
CA LEU A 47 12.62 -7.02 -5.26
C LEU A 47 11.36 -6.19 -5.02
N LEU A 48 10.67 -6.39 -3.89
CA LEU A 48 9.55 -5.52 -3.49
C LEU A 48 9.98 -4.06 -3.42
N VAL A 49 11.11 -3.77 -2.76
CA VAL A 49 11.65 -2.41 -2.68
C VAL A 49 11.92 -1.84 -4.07
N GLY A 50 12.55 -2.61 -4.96
CA GLY A 50 12.81 -2.18 -6.34
C GLY A 50 11.52 -1.85 -7.12
N ILE A 51 10.50 -2.70 -7.01
CA ILE A 51 9.20 -2.49 -7.67
C ILE A 51 8.50 -1.24 -7.10
N VAL A 52 8.48 -1.08 -5.77
CA VAL A 52 7.90 0.10 -5.11
C VAL A 52 8.58 1.37 -5.63
N MET A 53 9.91 1.41 -5.64
CA MET A 53 10.64 2.58 -6.15
C MET A 53 10.35 2.85 -7.63
N GLN A 54 10.28 1.81 -8.46
CA GLN A 54 9.95 1.96 -9.88
C GLN A 54 8.56 2.57 -10.08
N ARG A 55 7.54 2.05 -9.36
CA ARG A 55 6.17 2.57 -9.42
C ARG A 55 6.06 3.96 -8.82
N SER A 56 6.78 4.25 -7.74
CA SER A 56 6.86 5.60 -7.19
C SER A 56 7.39 6.60 -8.20
N ILE A 57 8.47 6.28 -8.91
CA ILE A 57 9.00 7.14 -9.99
C ILE A 57 7.96 7.31 -11.11
N GLU A 58 7.29 6.23 -11.49
CA GLU A 58 6.32 6.23 -12.58
C GLU A 58 5.07 7.06 -12.29
N TYR A 59 4.57 7.03 -11.04
CA TYR A 59 3.35 7.73 -10.65
C TYR A 59 3.61 9.15 -10.13
N SER A 60 4.80 9.42 -9.60
CA SER A 60 5.08 10.70 -8.95
C SER A 60 5.19 11.84 -9.95
N ALA A 61 4.75 13.01 -9.51
CA ALA A 61 5.31 14.26 -9.97
C ALA A 61 6.62 14.52 -9.23
N THR A 62 7.40 15.46 -9.73
CA THR A 62 8.64 15.89 -9.08
C THR A 62 8.53 17.36 -8.66
N PRO A 63 7.58 17.71 -7.76
CA PRO A 63 7.47 19.08 -7.27
C PRO A 63 8.78 19.53 -6.60
N MET A 64 9.17 20.76 -6.90
CA MET A 64 10.32 21.40 -6.29
C MET A 64 9.85 22.44 -5.26
N GLN A 65 10.53 22.47 -4.13
CA GLN A 65 10.41 23.52 -3.13
C GLN A 65 11.70 24.34 -3.12
N ASP A 66 11.63 25.55 -3.65
CA ASP A 66 12.72 26.53 -3.71
C ASP A 66 12.53 27.69 -2.72
N GLN A 67 11.34 27.81 -2.10
CA GLN A 67 11.02 28.90 -1.16
C GLN A 67 11.90 28.95 0.11
N CYS A 68 12.67 27.90 0.39
CA CYS A 68 13.61 27.85 1.50
C CYS A 68 15.05 28.23 1.09
N SER A 69 15.32 28.49 -0.19
CA SER A 69 16.65 28.87 -0.68
C SER A 69 16.59 29.68 -1.97
N ASN A 70 17.25 30.84 -1.99
CA ASN A 70 17.42 31.63 -3.22
C ASN A 70 18.41 31.00 -4.22
N ASP A 71 19.09 29.91 -3.84
CA ASP A 71 19.92 29.11 -4.74
C ASP A 71 19.09 27.93 -5.29
N ILE A 72 18.83 27.96 -6.59
CA ILE A 72 18.05 26.93 -7.29
C ILE A 72 18.70 25.54 -7.23
N ASN A 73 20.02 25.47 -7.04
CA ASN A 73 20.75 24.21 -6.85
C ASN A 73 20.51 23.59 -5.46
N LYS A 74 19.89 24.34 -4.54
CA LYS A 74 19.50 23.88 -3.21
C LYS A 74 17.98 23.71 -3.07
N ALA A 75 17.23 23.84 -4.15
CA ALA A 75 15.80 23.52 -4.15
C ALA A 75 15.61 22.03 -3.80
N THR A 76 14.70 21.75 -2.87
CA THR A 76 14.42 20.38 -2.46
C THR A 76 13.42 19.76 -3.43
N SER A 77 13.82 18.68 -4.09
CA SER A 77 12.96 17.93 -5.00
C SER A 77 12.22 16.85 -4.23
N TYR A 78 10.90 16.88 -4.29
CA TYR A 78 10.05 15.83 -3.74
C TYR A 78 9.54 14.99 -4.91
N GLY A 79 9.88 13.70 -4.98
CA GLY A 79 9.51 12.84 -6.12
C GLY A 79 9.48 11.35 -5.78
N GLY A 80 9.68 10.50 -6.79
CA GLY A 80 9.57 9.04 -6.65
C GLY A 80 10.55 8.37 -5.68
N TYR A 81 11.56 9.09 -5.20
CA TYR A 81 12.49 8.60 -4.19
C TYR A 81 12.09 8.96 -2.76
N ASN A 82 11.08 9.80 -2.58
CA ASN A 82 10.60 10.18 -1.25
C ASN A 82 9.95 9.01 -0.53
N TYR A 83 10.15 9.01 0.78
CA TYR A 83 9.64 7.95 1.64
C TYR A 83 8.11 7.93 1.64
N GLU A 84 7.45 9.08 1.66
CA GLU A 84 5.99 9.21 1.66
C GLU A 84 5.38 8.58 0.41
N THR A 85 5.94 8.89 -0.77
CA THR A 85 5.50 8.29 -2.03
C THR A 85 5.71 6.78 -2.02
N ASN A 86 6.89 6.31 -1.62
CA ASN A 86 7.22 4.89 -1.57
C ASN A 86 6.28 4.13 -0.63
N MET A 87 5.99 4.68 0.55
CA MET A 87 5.06 4.07 1.50
C MET A 87 3.62 4.10 1.00
N PHE A 88 3.21 5.16 0.30
CA PHE A 88 1.89 5.24 -0.31
C PHE A 88 1.71 4.15 -1.38
N ILE A 89 2.68 4.00 -2.29
CA ILE A 89 2.67 2.95 -3.32
C ILE A 89 2.70 1.55 -2.70
N LEU A 90 3.56 1.31 -1.73
CA LEU A 90 3.62 0.02 -1.01
C LEU A 90 2.27 -0.31 -0.35
N GLY A 91 1.64 0.66 0.30
CA GLY A 91 0.31 0.50 0.89
C GLY A 91 -0.74 0.12 -0.16
N LEU A 92 -0.78 0.84 -1.29
CA LEU A 92 -1.69 0.53 -2.38
C LEU A 92 -1.44 -0.85 -3.00
N MET A 93 -0.18 -1.28 -3.13
CA MET A 93 0.16 -2.64 -3.57
C MET A 93 -0.39 -3.70 -2.63
N ALA A 94 -0.20 -3.53 -1.33
CA ALA A 94 -0.70 -4.46 -0.32
C ALA A 94 -2.24 -4.55 -0.35
N LEU A 95 -2.94 -3.40 -0.38
CA LEU A 95 -4.40 -3.33 -0.44
C LEU A 95 -4.96 -3.95 -1.73
N SER A 96 -4.33 -3.64 -2.87
CA SER A 96 -4.73 -4.17 -4.17
C SER A 96 -4.58 -5.70 -4.22
N TRP A 97 -3.44 -6.20 -3.75
CA TRP A 97 -3.17 -7.63 -3.65
C TRP A 97 -4.17 -8.35 -2.71
N LEU A 98 -4.39 -7.80 -1.52
CA LEU A 98 -5.27 -8.40 -0.51
C LEU A 98 -6.71 -8.54 -1.04
N LYS A 99 -7.25 -7.47 -1.63
CA LYS A 99 -8.57 -7.48 -2.30
C LYS A 99 -8.67 -8.62 -3.32
N GLY A 100 -7.71 -8.67 -4.26
CA GLY A 100 -7.73 -9.65 -5.34
C GLY A 100 -7.59 -11.09 -4.85
N ASN A 101 -6.68 -11.32 -3.89
CA ASN A 101 -6.42 -12.64 -3.34
C ASN A 101 -7.61 -13.18 -2.52
N ILE A 102 -8.22 -12.36 -1.65
CA ILE A 102 -9.40 -12.79 -0.87
C ILE A 102 -10.58 -13.09 -1.81
N LYS A 103 -10.80 -12.24 -2.83
CA LYS A 103 -11.84 -12.49 -3.84
C LYS A 103 -11.63 -13.84 -4.53
N LYS A 104 -10.43 -14.10 -5.06
CA LYS A 104 -10.08 -15.39 -5.68
C LYS A 104 -10.35 -16.57 -4.74
N LYS A 105 -9.94 -16.48 -3.46
CA LYS A 105 -10.16 -17.55 -2.47
C LYS A 105 -11.65 -17.78 -2.17
N THR A 106 -12.44 -16.71 -2.16
CA THR A 106 -13.89 -16.76 -1.96
C THR A 106 -14.58 -17.44 -3.14
N GLU A 107 -14.31 -17.00 -4.36
CA GLU A 107 -14.94 -17.51 -5.59
C GLU A 107 -14.50 -18.95 -5.90
N ASN A 108 -13.23 -19.28 -5.67
CA ASN A 108 -12.72 -20.63 -5.89
C ASN A 108 -13.02 -21.58 -4.72
N GLY A 109 -13.60 -21.10 -3.62
CA GLY A 109 -13.86 -21.89 -2.42
C GLY A 109 -12.61 -22.57 -1.87
N HIS A 110 -11.50 -21.84 -1.77
CA HIS A 110 -10.27 -22.38 -1.22
C HIS A 110 -10.45 -22.76 0.26
N CYS A 111 -10.02 -23.97 0.64
CA CYS A 111 -10.14 -24.45 2.01
C CYS A 111 -8.89 -25.21 2.43
N ARG A 112 -8.19 -24.70 3.45
CA ARG A 112 -7.10 -25.38 4.17
C ARG A 112 -7.40 -25.45 5.67
N ASN A 113 -8.68 -25.40 6.05
CA ASN A 113 -9.08 -25.38 7.45
C ASN A 113 -8.89 -26.80 8.04
N PRO A 114 -7.97 -27.00 9.00
CA PRO A 114 -7.69 -28.32 9.57
C PRO A 114 -8.86 -28.86 10.42
N ILE A 115 -9.76 -27.98 10.89
CA ILE A 115 -10.95 -28.34 11.67
C ILE A 115 -12.09 -28.78 10.75
N HIS A 116 -12.10 -28.29 9.51
CA HIS A 116 -13.06 -28.71 8.49
C HIS A 116 -12.52 -29.95 7.79
N LYS A 117 -12.98 -31.15 8.21
CA LYS A 117 -12.68 -32.42 7.55
C LYS A 117 -13.03 -32.32 6.06
N THR A 118 -12.02 -32.11 5.22
CA THR A 118 -12.17 -32.12 3.77
C THR A 118 -12.59 -33.52 3.35
N THR A 119 -13.85 -33.67 2.94
CA THR A 119 -14.44 -34.95 2.51
C THR A 119 -13.85 -35.45 1.19
N GLU A 120 -13.18 -34.58 0.44
CA GLU A 120 -12.37 -34.90 -0.72
C GLU A 120 -11.05 -34.15 -0.60
N ASN A 121 -9.93 -34.73 -1.05
CA ASN A 121 -8.60 -34.09 -1.13
C ASN A 121 -8.56 -32.90 -2.12
N LYS A 122 -9.61 -32.08 -2.17
CA LYS A 122 -9.75 -30.93 -3.07
C LYS A 122 -9.63 -29.65 -2.25
N PRO A 123 -8.54 -28.88 -2.41
CA PRO A 123 -8.34 -27.62 -1.69
C PRO A 123 -9.21 -26.47 -2.23
N ALA A 124 -10.11 -26.74 -3.19
CA ALA A 124 -10.95 -25.76 -3.89
C ALA A 124 -12.39 -26.29 -4.01
N ARG A 125 -13.33 -25.40 -4.37
CA ARG A 125 -14.79 -25.63 -4.50
C ARG A 125 -15.47 -26.02 -3.19
N CYS A 126 -14.90 -25.61 -2.06
CA CYS A 126 -15.49 -25.81 -0.74
C CYS A 126 -16.40 -24.64 -0.37
N SER A 127 -17.70 -24.90 -0.15
CA SER A 127 -18.67 -23.87 0.24
C SER A 127 -18.36 -23.25 1.61
N ILE A 128 -17.84 -24.04 2.55
CA ILE A 128 -17.40 -23.55 3.87
C ILE A 128 -16.18 -22.63 3.74
N GLY A 129 -15.19 -23.00 2.90
CA GLY A 129 -14.04 -22.14 2.60
C GLY A 129 -14.43 -20.84 1.92
N SER A 130 -15.37 -20.90 0.96
CA SER A 130 -15.94 -19.72 0.30
C SER A 130 -16.59 -18.78 1.31
N LYS A 131 -17.49 -19.27 2.18
CA LYS A 131 -18.12 -18.47 3.23
C LYS A 131 -17.11 -17.87 4.20
N PHE A 132 -16.11 -18.65 4.61
CA PHE A 132 -15.06 -18.19 5.52
C PHE A 132 -14.26 -17.02 4.92
N HIS A 133 -13.83 -17.13 3.67
CA HIS A 133 -13.10 -16.06 2.99
C HIS A 133 -13.99 -14.85 2.67
N LYS A 134 -15.28 -15.06 2.44
CA LYS A 134 -16.24 -13.96 2.29
C LYS A 134 -16.34 -13.11 3.55
N VAL A 135 -16.40 -13.71 4.74
CA VAL A 135 -16.41 -12.94 6.00
C VAL A 135 -15.18 -12.04 6.09
N LEU A 136 -13.99 -12.58 5.82
CA LEU A 136 -12.76 -11.77 5.80
C LEU A 136 -12.81 -10.65 4.74
N TYR A 137 -13.45 -10.87 3.59
CA TYR A 137 -13.63 -9.85 2.58
C TYR A 137 -14.55 -8.71 3.06
N ASP A 138 -15.66 -9.08 3.68
CA ASP A 138 -16.65 -8.13 4.19
C ASP A 138 -16.05 -7.30 5.36
N ASP A 139 -15.27 -7.93 6.25
CA ASP A 139 -14.52 -7.25 7.31
C ASP A 139 -13.46 -6.30 6.74
N TYR A 140 -12.71 -6.75 5.73
CA TYR A 140 -11.71 -5.92 5.04
C TYR A 140 -12.33 -4.67 4.42
N GLN A 141 -13.48 -4.81 3.75
CA GLN A 141 -14.18 -3.67 3.17
C GLN A 141 -14.63 -2.68 4.25
N SER A 142 -15.24 -3.17 5.32
CA SER A 142 -15.74 -2.34 6.43
C SER A 142 -14.59 -1.53 7.07
N LEU A 143 -13.46 -2.18 7.34
CA LEU A 143 -12.27 -1.51 7.89
C LEU A 143 -11.70 -0.43 6.97
N LEU A 144 -11.77 -0.63 5.65
CA LEU A 144 -11.31 0.39 4.70
C LEU A 144 -12.24 1.60 4.66
N GLU A 145 -13.55 1.39 4.75
CA GLU A 145 -14.54 2.48 4.82
C GLU A 145 -14.33 3.33 6.07
N ASP A 146 -14.17 2.68 7.23
CA ASP A 146 -13.86 3.34 8.50
C ASP A 146 -12.53 4.12 8.42
N PHE A 147 -11.48 3.50 7.88
CA PHE A 147 -10.17 4.14 7.71
C PHE A 147 -10.27 5.40 6.84
N VAL A 148 -11.00 5.33 5.71
CA VAL A 148 -11.23 6.48 4.84
C VAL A 148 -12.00 7.59 5.56
N SER A 149 -12.98 7.23 6.40
CA SER A 149 -13.70 8.21 7.22
C SER A 149 -12.76 8.95 8.17
N ILE A 150 -11.95 8.21 8.93
CA ILE A 150 -11.00 8.77 9.90
C ILE A 150 -10.00 9.72 9.21
N VAL A 151 -9.50 9.33 8.03
CA VAL A 151 -8.57 10.16 7.25
C VAL A 151 -9.23 11.47 6.78
N LYS A 152 -10.49 11.43 6.35
CA LYS A 152 -11.24 12.65 5.97
C LYS A 152 -11.43 13.60 7.15
N ASP A 153 -11.75 13.05 8.31
CA ASP A 153 -11.95 13.82 9.54
C ASP A 153 -10.62 14.40 10.08
N SER A 154 -9.51 13.75 9.77
CA SER A 154 -8.15 14.15 10.18
C SER A 154 -7.44 15.04 9.15
N THR A 155 -8.19 15.85 8.39
CA THR A 155 -7.61 16.69 7.34
C THR A 155 -6.58 17.68 7.92
N PRO A 156 -5.31 17.64 7.49
CA PRO A 156 -4.28 18.52 8.03
C PRO A 156 -4.52 19.97 7.60
N ILE A 157 -4.33 20.92 8.53
CA ILE A 157 -4.36 22.35 8.26
C ILE A 157 -2.92 22.82 8.01
N PRO A 158 -2.58 23.33 6.81
CA PRO A 158 -1.26 23.88 6.55
C PRO A 158 -0.98 25.04 7.49
N ILE A 159 0.26 25.13 8.00
CA ILE A 159 0.72 26.33 8.71
C ILE A 159 0.68 27.48 7.70
N THR A 160 -0.24 28.42 7.90
CA THR A 160 -0.27 29.68 7.17
C THR A 160 0.31 30.73 8.10
N SER A 161 1.38 31.39 7.67
CA SER A 161 1.97 32.48 8.44
C SER A 161 0.91 33.54 8.70
N SER A 162 0.46 33.65 9.94
CA SER A 162 -0.47 34.69 10.38
C SER A 162 0.15 35.46 11.54
N LYS A 163 0.64 36.66 11.19
CA LYS A 163 0.83 37.86 12.03
C LYS A 163 1.63 37.70 13.34
N GLU A 164 2.93 37.92 13.24
CA GLU A 164 3.62 38.69 14.30
C GLU A 164 3.33 40.18 14.04
N ASN A 165 2.20 40.64 14.55
CA ASN A 165 1.99 42.05 14.84
C ASN A 165 1.25 42.12 16.18
N GLY A 166 1.99 42.41 17.24
CA GLY A 166 1.45 43.05 18.44
C GLY A 166 1.73 42.33 19.76
N GLU A 167 2.78 42.79 20.47
CA GLU A 167 2.85 43.18 21.89
C GLU A 167 4.35 43.37 22.19
N GLY A 168 4.91 44.56 22.42
CA GLY A 168 4.48 45.55 23.39
C GLY A 168 5.14 45.27 24.75
N ASN A 169 6.37 45.79 24.97
CA ASN A 169 6.89 46.37 26.23
C ASN A 169 8.42 46.29 26.32
N GLY A 170 9.05 47.46 26.44
CA GLY A 170 10.48 47.63 26.72
C GLY A 170 10.97 49.00 26.24
#